data_AF-A0A0F9IXA4-F1
#
_entry.id   AF-A0A0F9IXA4-F1
#
_cell.length_a   1.000
_cell.length_b   1.000
_cell.length_c   1.000
_cell.angle_alpha   90.00
_cell.angle_beta   90.00
_cell.angle_gamma   90.00
#
_symmetry.space_group_name_H-M   'P 1'
#
loop_
_entity.id
_entity.type
_entity.pdbx_description
1 polymer ?
#
loop_
_entity_poly.entity_id
_entity_poly.type
_entity_poly.pdbx_seq_one_letter_code
_entity_poly.pdbx_strand_id
1 'polypeptide(L)' 'MNYVYIRSEPGLWTVGFYAPDGKWHSESDHPSTEEAAARVNYLNGGTPHD' A
#
# COMPACT_ATOMS: atom_id res chain seq x y z
N MET A 1 -9.84 3.60 -7.32
CA MET A 1 -8.43 3.15 -7.40
C MET A 1 -8.25 2.04 -6.39
N ASN A 2 -7.57 0.95 -6.76
CA ASN A 2 -7.23 -0.12 -5.82
C ASN A 2 -5.77 0.07 -5.38
N TYR A 3 -5.56 0.24 -4.09
CA TYR A 3 -4.23 0.36 -3.50
C TYR A 3 -3.65 -1.02 -3.25
N VAL A 4 -2.35 -1.14 -3.42
CA VAL A 4 -1.55 -2.33 -3.14
C VAL A 4 -0.23 -1.90 -2.48
N TYR A 5 0.47 -2.84 -1.86
CA TYR A 5 1.82 -2.60 -1.35
C TYR A 5 2.81 -3.52 -2.06
N ILE A 6 4.02 -3.01 -2.30
CA ILE A 6 5.13 -3.76 -2.90
C ILE A 6 6.35 -3.66 -1.99
N ARG A 7 7.20 -4.69 -2.00
CA ARG A 7 8.50 -4.61 -1.33
C ARG A 7 9.46 -3.83 -2.21
N SER A 8 9.73 -2.58 -1.85
CA SER A 8 10.66 -1.70 -2.57
C SER A 8 12.11 -2.04 -2.23
N GLU A 9 12.40 -2.31 -0.95
CA GLU A 9 13.73 -2.67 -0.44
C GLU A 9 13.63 -3.77 0.63
N PRO A 10 14.74 -4.45 0.99
CA PRO A 10 14.75 -5.37 2.13
C PRO A 10 14.36 -4.64 3.43
N GLY A 11 13.15 -4.93 3.94
CA GLY A 11 12.62 -4.26 5.13
C GLY A 11 11.87 -2.95 4.84
N LEU A 12 11.58 -2.63 3.57
CA LEU A 12 10.76 -1.47 3.18
C LEU A 12 9.63 -1.90 2.25
N TRP A 13 8.42 -1.46 2.58
CA TRP A 13 7.20 -1.75 1.86
C TRP A 13 6.51 -0.46 1.46
N THR A 14 6.40 -0.22 0.16
CA THR A 14 5.78 0.99 -0.38
C THR A 14 4.34 0.68 -0.78
N VAL A 15 3.40 1.42 -0.20
CA VAL A 15 1.98 1.45 -0.57
C VAL A 15 1.81 2.39 -1.76
N GLY A 16 0.95 2.01 -2.70
CA GLY A 16 0.65 2.80 -3.88
C GLY A 16 -0.44 2.19 -4.73
N PHE A 17 -0.65 2.73 -5.92
CA PHE A 17 -1.61 2.21 -6.88
C PHE A 17 -1.09 2.36 -8.31
N TYR A 18 -1.67 1.58 -9.22
CA TYR A 18 -1.44 1.74 -10.64
C TYR A 18 -2.51 2.63 -11.25
N ALA A 19 -2.09 3.69 -11.93
CA ALA A 19 -2.98 4.53 -12.73
C ALA A 19 -3.49 3.75 -13.96
N PRO A 20 -4.58 4.19 -14.62
CA PRO A 20 -5.11 3.52 -15.81
C PRO A 20 -4.11 3.40 -16.98
N ASP A 21 -3.10 4.27 -17.03
CA ASP A 21 -2.00 4.20 -17.99
C ASP A 21 -0.88 3.21 -17.58
N GLY A 22 -1.06 2.48 -16.47
CA GLY A 22 -0.13 1.46 -15.98
C GLY A 22 1.04 2.02 -15.16
N LYS A 23 1.10 3.33 -14.92
CA LYS A 23 2.15 3.92 -14.08
C LYS A 23 1.89 3.68 -12.60
N TRP A 24 2.95 3.33 -11.89
CA TRP A 24 2.96 3.23 -10.44
C TRP A 24 3.00 4.61 -9.80
N HIS A 25 2.14 4.83 -8.80
CA HIS A 25 2.14 6.01 -7.94
C HIS A 25 2.31 5.56 -6.49
N SER A 26 3.45 5.94 -5.89
CA SER A 26 3.74 5.71 -4.47
C SER A 26 2.94 6.66 -3.59
N GLU A 27 2.41 6.15 -2.47
CA GLU A 27 1.66 6.89 -1.46
C GLU A 27 2.46 7.02 -0.16
N SER A 28 2.92 5.91 0.42
CA SER A 28 3.63 5.86 1.71
C SER A 28 4.57 4.67 1.80
N ASP A 29 5.63 4.79 2.62
CA ASP A 29 6.57 3.71 2.92
C ASP A 29 6.39 3.21 4.36
N HIS A 30 6.52 1.89 4.55
CA HIS A 30 6.32 1.20 5.81
C HIS A 30 7.44 0.19 6.08
N PRO A 31 7.89 0.04 7.33
CA PRO A 31 8.98 -0.89 7.66
C PRO A 31 8.52 -2.35 7.72
N SER A 32 7.20 -2.60 7.76
CA SER A 32 6.63 -3.94 7.95
C SER A 32 5.48 -4.20 6.98
N THR A 33 5.29 -5.46 6.58
CA THR A 33 4.14 -5.89 5.78
C THR A 33 2.81 -5.60 6.46
N GLU A 34 2.76 -5.73 7.79
CA GLU A 34 1.54 -5.54 8.58
C GLU A 34 1.05 -4.09 8.52
N GLU A 35 1.96 -3.13 8.67
CA GLU A 35 1.66 -1.70 8.56
C GLU A 35 1.25 -1.31 7.13
N ALA A 36 1.96 -1.83 6.12
CA ALA A 36 1.61 -1.61 4.72
C ALA A 36 0.23 -2.21 4.37
N ALA A 37 -0.08 -3.40 4.90
CA ALA A 37 -1.37 -4.06 4.71
C ALA A 37 -2.51 -3.30 5.40
N ALA A 38 -2.30 -2.83 6.64
CA ALA A 38 -3.26 -2.00 7.34
C ALA A 38 -3.56 -0.70 6.57
N ARG A 39 -2.52 -0.05 6.02
CA ARG A 39 -2.64 1.15 5.19
C ARG A 39 -3.41 0.87 3.90
N VAL A 40 -3.07 -0.20 3.19
CA VAL A 40 -3.80 -0.62 1.98
C VAL A 40 -5.27 -0.92 2.28
N ASN A 41 -5.55 -1.65 3.37
CA ASN A 41 -6.92 -1.95 3.78
C ASN A 41 -7.71 -0.66 4.03
N TYR A 42 -7.15 0.28 4.79
CA TYR A 42 -7.77 1.58 5.04
C TYR A 42 -8.05 2.36 3.75
N LEU A 43 -7.06 2.47 2.86
CA LEU A 43 -7.19 3.21 1.59
C LEU A 43 -8.18 2.57 0.62
N ASN A 44 -8.36 1.25 0.70
CA ASN A 44 -9.36 0.52 -0.05
C ASN A 44 -10.74 0.52 0.61
N GLY A 45 -10.94 1.28 1.70
CA GLY A 45 -12.23 1.43 2.38
C GLY A 45 -12.55 0.32 3.38
N GLY A 46 -11.57 -0.52 3.73
CA GLY A 46 -11.68 -1.47 4.83
C GLY A 46 -11.72 -0.76 6.18
N THR A 47 -12.67 -1.14 7.03
CA THR A 47 -12.69 -0.71 8.43
C THR A 47 -11.63 -1.46 9.23
N PRO A 48 -10.90 -0.81 10.15
CA PRO A 48 -10.11 -1.54 11.13
C PRO A 48 -11.05 -2.48 11.89
N HIS A 49 -10.67 -3.75 12.02
CA HIS A 49 -11.39 -4.68 12.87
C HIS A 49 -11.13 -4.25 14.32
N ASP A 50 -12.19 -3.88 15.04
CA ASP A 50 -12.19 -3.58 16.48
C ASP A 50 -12.06 -4.86 17.31
#